data_AF-A0A7S0R7E9-F1
#
_entry.id   AF-A0A7S0R7E9-F1
#
_cell.length_a   1.000
_cell.length_b   1.000
_cell.length_c   1.000
_cell.angle_alpha   90.00
_cell.angle_beta   90.00
_cell.angle_gamma   90.00
#
_symmetry.space_group_name_H-M   'P 1'
#
loop_
_entity.id
_entity.type
_entity.pdbx_description
1 polymer ?
#
loop_
_entity_poly.entity_id
_entity_poly.type
_entity_poly.pdbx_seq_one_letter_code
_entity_poly.pdbx_strand_id
1 'polypeptide(L)'
;VEAGALAVRRVPKDDLKRIAKLTGAQVVLTLADMEGNETFDPAALGQAEEVVEERVSDDAMIVFSGCKTTKAATLLLRGANDYMLDEMDRSLHDSLCVVKRVLESGSVVAGGGAVEAALSVYLESFATTLGSREQLAIGEFASAMLVIPKTLAVNAAKDATELVAALRAFHYKAQTDPEKKHMAQYGLDLVEGKVRNNIECGVLEPAMSKTKMIQFATEAAITILRIDDLITLQPGADGGDE
;
A
#
# COMPACT_ATOMS: atom_id res chain seq x y z
N VAL A 1 -15.36 -36.87 18.69
CA VAL A 1 -14.56 -38.03 18.23
C VAL A 1 -15.42 -39.29 18.09
N GLU A 2 -16.27 -39.62 19.06
CA GLU A 2 -17.19 -40.78 18.97
C GLU A 2 -18.10 -40.78 17.73
N ALA A 3 -18.50 -39.60 17.25
CA ALA A 3 -19.31 -39.42 16.03
C ALA A 3 -18.49 -39.20 14.74
N GLY A 4 -17.15 -39.31 14.78
CA GLY A 4 -16.30 -39.06 13.60
C GLY A 4 -16.24 -37.59 13.13
N ALA A 5 -16.76 -36.64 13.91
CA ALA A 5 -16.74 -35.22 13.56
C ALA A 5 -15.48 -34.50 14.06
N LEU A 6 -14.89 -33.65 13.20
CA LEU A 6 -13.82 -32.70 13.54
C LEU A 6 -14.46 -31.46 14.20
N ALA A 7 -14.00 -31.12 15.41
CA ALA A 7 -14.50 -29.96 16.14
C ALA A 7 -13.35 -28.99 16.44
N VAL A 8 -13.57 -27.71 16.14
CA VAL A 8 -12.58 -26.63 16.33
C VAL A 8 -13.10 -25.66 17.38
N ARG A 9 -12.21 -25.15 18.24
CA ARG A 9 -12.55 -24.20 19.31
C ARG A 9 -11.78 -22.90 19.16
N ARG A 10 -12.35 -21.79 19.66
CA ARG A 10 -11.72 -20.47 19.74
C ARG A 10 -11.17 -19.94 18.41
N VAL A 11 -11.94 -20.10 17.33
CA VAL A 11 -11.59 -19.52 16.02
C VAL A 11 -11.85 -18.01 16.02
N PRO A 12 -10.95 -17.18 15.48
CA PRO A 12 -11.20 -15.75 15.28
C PRO A 12 -12.49 -15.50 14.49
N LYS A 13 -13.25 -14.47 14.91
CA LYS A 13 -14.56 -14.15 14.30
C LYS A 13 -14.45 -13.82 12.81
N ASP A 14 -13.35 -13.20 12.39
CA ASP A 14 -13.15 -12.81 11.00
C ASP A 14 -12.87 -14.02 10.10
N ASP A 15 -12.14 -15.01 10.62
CA ASP A 15 -11.91 -16.27 9.89
C ASP A 15 -13.18 -17.11 9.81
N LEU A 16 -13.99 -17.15 10.85
CA LEU A 16 -15.32 -17.79 10.79
C LEU A 16 -16.20 -17.18 9.69
N LYS A 17 -16.22 -15.85 9.55
CA LYS A 17 -16.96 -15.17 8.48
C LYS A 17 -16.39 -15.50 7.10
N ARG A 18 -15.07 -15.60 6.96
CA ARG A 18 -14.40 -15.95 5.69
C ARG A 18 -14.71 -17.40 5.30
N ILE A 19 -14.58 -18.34 6.23
CA ILE A 19 -14.89 -19.76 6.01
C ILE A 19 -16.36 -19.95 5.66
N ALA A 20 -17.27 -19.28 6.38
CA ALA A 20 -18.70 -19.31 6.08
C ALA A 20 -18.99 -18.81 4.66
N LYS A 21 -18.38 -17.69 4.25
CA LYS A 21 -18.51 -17.17 2.89
C LYS A 21 -17.93 -18.10 1.82
N LEU A 22 -16.82 -18.80 2.12
CA LEU A 22 -16.17 -19.72 1.18
C LEU A 22 -16.97 -21.00 0.96
N THR A 23 -17.42 -21.60 2.05
CA THR A 23 -18.19 -22.85 2.07
C THR A 23 -19.67 -22.65 1.75
N GLY A 24 -20.16 -21.40 1.81
CA GLY A 24 -21.58 -21.07 1.70
C GLY A 24 -22.38 -21.32 2.97
N ALA A 25 -21.71 -21.60 4.10
CA ALA A 25 -22.35 -21.76 5.41
C ALA A 25 -22.87 -20.42 5.95
N GLN A 26 -23.77 -20.50 6.93
CA GLN A 26 -24.20 -19.35 7.71
C GLN A 26 -23.64 -19.45 9.13
N VAL A 27 -23.10 -18.34 9.64
CA VAL A 27 -22.65 -18.27 11.04
C VAL A 27 -23.87 -18.22 11.95
N VAL A 28 -24.10 -19.29 12.71
CA VAL A 28 -25.20 -19.40 13.67
C VAL A 28 -24.75 -18.87 15.03
N LEU A 29 -25.47 -17.86 15.55
CA LEU A 29 -25.15 -17.24 16.85
C LEU A 29 -25.83 -17.93 18.04
N THR A 30 -27.02 -18.49 17.81
CA THR A 30 -27.82 -19.20 18.80
C THR A 30 -28.46 -20.42 18.15
N LEU A 31 -28.61 -21.50 18.91
CA LEU A 31 -29.31 -22.72 18.51
C LEU A 31 -30.79 -22.69 18.92
N ALA A 32 -31.26 -21.60 19.53
CA ALA A 32 -32.65 -21.42 19.89
C ALA A 32 -33.46 -20.85 18.70
N ASP A 33 -34.64 -21.42 18.46
CA ASP A 33 -35.65 -20.81 17.60
C ASP A 33 -36.34 -19.61 18.29
N MET A 34 -37.26 -18.94 17.58
CA MET A 34 -38.02 -17.81 18.16
C MET A 34 -38.98 -18.23 19.28
N GLU A 35 -39.27 -19.52 19.42
CA GLU A 35 -40.16 -20.12 20.41
C GLU A 35 -39.40 -20.67 21.62
N GLY A 36 -38.06 -20.63 21.61
CA GLY A 36 -37.18 -21.09 22.68
C GLY A 36 -36.78 -22.57 22.60
N ASN A 37 -37.09 -23.28 21.52
CA ASN A 37 -36.66 -24.68 21.33
C ASN A 37 -35.29 -24.74 20.67
N GLU A 38 -34.52 -25.80 20.99
CA GLU A 38 -33.23 -26.06 20.35
C GLU A 38 -33.43 -26.72 18.98
N THR A 39 -33.26 -25.95 17.91
CA THR A 39 -33.35 -26.45 16.53
C THR A 39 -32.19 -25.93 15.68
N PHE A 40 -31.75 -26.74 14.71
CA PHE A 40 -30.67 -26.39 13.79
C PHE A 40 -31.14 -26.60 12.36
N ASP A 41 -31.07 -25.55 11.55
CA ASP A 41 -31.39 -25.62 10.12
C ASP A 41 -30.22 -26.24 9.33
N PRO A 42 -30.40 -27.41 8.68
CA PRO A 42 -29.36 -28.02 7.85
C PRO A 42 -28.90 -27.12 6.70
N ALA A 43 -29.71 -26.15 6.26
CA ALA A 43 -29.33 -25.19 5.23
C ALA A 43 -28.20 -24.24 5.67
N ALA A 44 -27.94 -24.11 6.97
CA ALA A 44 -26.83 -23.32 7.49
C ALA A 44 -25.46 -24.00 7.28
N LEU A 45 -25.42 -25.29 6.91
CA LEU A 45 -24.18 -26.03 6.69
C LEU A 45 -23.50 -25.64 5.37
N GLY A 46 -22.18 -25.50 5.41
CA GLY A 46 -21.35 -25.25 4.23
C GLY A 46 -20.93 -26.53 3.53
N GLN A 47 -20.43 -26.39 2.30
CA GLN A 47 -19.86 -27.48 1.52
C GLN A 47 -18.37 -27.25 1.25
N ALA A 48 -17.57 -28.28 1.49
CA ALA A 48 -16.16 -28.39 1.13
C ALA A 48 -15.87 -29.82 0.67
N GLU A 49 -15.02 -30.00 -0.33
CA GLU A 49 -14.61 -31.32 -0.82
C GLU A 49 -13.73 -32.04 0.21
N GLU A 50 -12.82 -31.31 0.85
CA GLU A 50 -11.87 -31.87 1.79
C GLU A 50 -11.56 -30.87 2.92
N VAL A 51 -11.53 -31.38 4.15
CA VAL A 51 -11.11 -30.65 5.35
C VAL A 51 -10.09 -31.51 6.07
N VAL A 52 -8.83 -31.09 6.05
CA VAL A 52 -7.70 -31.84 6.61
C VAL A 52 -6.95 -31.01 7.63
N GLU A 53 -6.46 -31.69 8.66
CA GLU A 53 -5.49 -31.11 9.58
C GLU A 53 -4.08 -31.41 9.04
N GLU A 54 -3.41 -30.37 8.56
CA GLU A 54 -2.03 -30.44 8.09
C GLU A 54 -1.10 -29.85 9.15
N ARG A 55 -0.04 -30.59 9.49
CA ARG A 55 0.98 -30.10 10.39
C ARG A 55 2.04 -29.34 9.60
N VAL A 56 2.14 -28.04 9.85
CA VAL A 56 3.16 -27.15 9.30
C VAL A 56 4.16 -26.85 10.41
N SER A 57 5.33 -27.48 10.33
CA SER A 57 6.36 -27.41 11.38
C SER A 57 5.82 -27.94 12.72
N ASP A 58 5.75 -27.09 13.76
CA ASP A 58 5.26 -27.46 15.08
C ASP A 58 3.76 -27.17 15.27
N ASP A 59 3.16 -26.41 14.35
CA ASP A 59 1.76 -26.04 14.42
C ASP A 59 0.87 -26.94 13.55
N ALA A 60 -0.33 -27.23 14.04
CA ALA A 60 -1.37 -27.91 13.28
C ALA A 60 -2.35 -26.88 12.72
N MET A 61 -2.57 -26.91 11.40
CA MET A 61 -3.45 -26.02 10.68
C MET A 61 -4.56 -26.82 10.00
N ILE A 62 -5.77 -26.26 9.95
CA ILE A 62 -6.89 -26.89 9.25
C ILE A 62 -7.01 -26.27 7.86
N VAL A 63 -6.85 -27.08 6.83
CA VAL A 63 -6.91 -26.68 5.42
C VAL A 63 -8.25 -27.10 4.85
N PHE A 64 -8.95 -26.14 4.27
CA PHE A 64 -10.22 -26.34 3.57
C PHE A 64 -9.95 -26.30 2.06
N SER A 65 -10.16 -27.45 1.39
CA SER A 65 -9.95 -27.62 -0.05
C SER A 65 -11.29 -27.88 -0.75
N GLY A 66 -11.42 -27.38 -1.98
CA GLY A 66 -12.62 -27.58 -2.80
C GLY A 66 -13.90 -26.98 -2.20
N CYS A 67 -13.82 -25.74 -1.71
CA CYS A 67 -15.01 -25.02 -1.24
C CYS A 67 -15.91 -24.59 -2.42
N LYS A 68 -17.21 -24.43 -2.15
CA LYS A 68 -18.21 -23.96 -3.13
C LYS A 68 -17.80 -22.68 -3.88
N THR A 69 -17.06 -21.79 -3.22
CA THR A 69 -16.53 -20.56 -3.81
C THR A 69 -15.00 -20.59 -3.88
N THR A 70 -14.42 -20.37 -5.06
CA THR A 70 -12.96 -20.30 -5.29
C THR A 70 -12.37 -18.90 -5.18
N LYS A 71 -13.13 -17.92 -4.66
CA LYS A 71 -12.75 -16.49 -4.62
C LYS A 71 -11.87 -16.09 -3.43
N ALA A 72 -11.32 -17.03 -2.68
CA ALA A 72 -10.29 -16.73 -1.68
C ALA A 72 -9.09 -17.64 -1.85
N ALA A 73 -7.94 -17.08 -1.51
CA ALA A 73 -6.67 -17.77 -1.43
C ALA A 73 -6.04 -17.42 -0.08
N THR A 74 -5.36 -18.41 0.51
CA THR A 74 -4.55 -18.22 1.71
C THR A 74 -3.09 -18.34 1.30
N LEU A 75 -2.26 -17.39 1.72
CA LEU A 75 -0.82 -17.41 1.48
C LEU A 75 -0.13 -17.81 2.78
N LEU A 76 0.54 -18.96 2.78
CA LEU A 76 1.31 -19.45 3.91
C LEU A 76 2.76 -18.99 3.78
N LEU A 77 3.17 -18.04 4.62
CA LEU A 77 4.54 -17.55 4.66
C LEU A 77 5.42 -18.50 5.47
N ARG A 78 6.61 -18.81 4.95
CA ARG A 78 7.63 -19.60 5.65
C ARG A 78 8.93 -18.78 5.65
N GLY A 79 9.51 -18.62 6.82
CA GLY A 79 10.70 -17.80 7.06
C GLY A 79 11.61 -18.43 8.09
N ALA A 80 12.83 -17.92 8.21
CA ALA A 80 13.83 -18.47 9.12
C ALA A 80 13.57 -18.11 10.60
N ASN A 81 12.90 -16.98 10.85
CA ASN A 81 12.52 -16.51 12.19
C ASN A 81 11.28 -15.61 12.10
N ASP A 82 10.66 -15.37 13.25
CA ASP A 82 9.42 -14.58 13.35
C ASP A 82 9.61 -13.13 12.88
N TYR A 83 10.77 -12.53 13.15
CA TYR A 83 11.09 -11.17 12.69
C TYR A 83 11.07 -11.03 11.17
N MET A 84 11.60 -12.03 10.45
CA MET A 84 11.56 -12.07 8.99
C MET A 84 10.14 -12.35 8.49
N LEU A 85 9.38 -13.21 9.18
CA LEU A 85 7.98 -13.46 8.85
C LEU A 85 7.12 -12.20 8.99
N ASP A 86 7.29 -11.44 10.08
CA ASP A 86 6.59 -10.18 10.30
C ASP A 86 6.88 -9.16 9.19
N GLU A 87 8.13 -9.07 8.75
CA GLU A 87 8.52 -8.18 7.65
C GLU A 87 7.97 -8.66 6.30
N MET A 88 7.96 -9.98 6.07
CA MET A 88 7.38 -10.58 4.87
C MET A 88 5.87 -10.37 4.81
N ASP A 89 5.15 -10.49 5.94
CA ASP A 89 3.71 -10.25 6.02
C ASP A 89 3.38 -8.80 5.68
N ARG A 90 4.10 -7.84 6.28
CA ARG A 90 3.96 -6.41 5.96
C ARG A 90 4.24 -6.11 4.50
N SER A 91 5.36 -6.61 3.98
CA SER A 91 5.76 -6.40 2.58
C SER A 91 4.76 -7.00 1.59
N LEU A 92 4.22 -8.19 1.89
CA LEU A 92 3.19 -8.83 1.07
C LEU A 92 1.88 -8.05 1.13
N HIS A 93 1.47 -7.58 2.30
CA HIS A 93 0.29 -6.76 2.47
C HIS A 93 0.37 -5.47 1.65
N ASP A 94 1.51 -4.77 1.71
CA ASP A 94 1.75 -3.55 0.94
C ASP A 94 1.71 -3.82 -0.57
N SER A 95 2.34 -4.91 -1.02
CA SER A 95 2.33 -5.33 -2.42
C SER A 95 0.91 -5.62 -2.93
N LEU A 96 0.11 -6.34 -2.15
CA LEU A 96 -1.29 -6.64 -2.47
C LEU A 96 -2.14 -5.36 -2.49
N CYS A 97 -1.87 -4.41 -1.59
CA CYS A 97 -2.55 -3.12 -1.59
C CYS A 97 -2.25 -2.32 -2.86
N VAL A 98 -1.00 -2.30 -3.33
CA VAL A 98 -0.62 -1.65 -4.59
C VAL A 98 -1.36 -2.29 -5.76
N VAL A 99 -1.35 -3.61 -5.88
CA VAL A 99 -2.07 -4.33 -6.96
C VAL A 99 -3.56 -4.03 -6.92
N LYS A 100 -4.18 -4.03 -5.74
CA LYS A 100 -5.58 -3.65 -5.57
C LYS A 100 -5.85 -2.24 -6.09
N ARG A 101 -4.99 -1.26 -5.79
CA ARG A 101 -5.14 0.11 -6.30
C ARG A 101 -4.97 0.21 -7.81
N VAL A 102 -4.08 -0.57 -8.41
CA VAL A 102 -3.96 -0.64 -9.88
C VAL A 102 -5.26 -1.17 -10.49
N LEU A 103 -5.82 -2.25 -9.95
CA LEU A 103 -7.07 -2.84 -10.43
C LEU A 103 -8.29 -1.90 -10.26
N GLU A 104 -8.35 -1.14 -9.18
CA GLU A 104 -9.42 -0.17 -8.93
C GLU A 104 -9.32 1.08 -9.82
N SER A 105 -8.11 1.58 -10.07
CA SER A 105 -7.88 2.86 -10.76
C SER A 105 -7.64 2.74 -12.26
N GLY A 106 -7.18 1.58 -12.75
CA GLY A 106 -6.86 1.33 -14.15
C GLY A 106 -5.74 2.19 -14.73
N SER A 107 -5.00 2.95 -13.91
CA SER A 107 -3.97 3.90 -14.37
C SER A 107 -2.67 3.76 -13.59
N VAL A 108 -1.56 3.75 -14.33
CA VAL A 108 -0.20 3.58 -13.81
C VAL A 108 0.72 4.66 -14.36
N VAL A 109 1.78 4.95 -13.62
CA VAL A 109 2.83 5.91 -13.96
C VAL A 109 4.20 5.27 -13.78
N ALA A 110 5.23 5.85 -14.41
CA ALA A 110 6.61 5.39 -14.23
C ALA A 110 7.08 5.67 -12.81
N GLY A 111 7.64 4.66 -12.14
CA GLY A 111 8.23 4.81 -10.80
C GLY A 111 9.67 5.30 -10.83
N GLY A 112 10.36 5.21 -9.68
CA GLY A 112 11.79 5.50 -9.58
C GLY A 112 12.13 7.00 -9.71
N GLY A 113 11.31 7.88 -9.14
CA GLY A 113 11.54 9.32 -9.13
C GLY A 113 11.18 10.04 -10.44
N ALA A 114 10.61 9.33 -11.42
CA ALA A 114 10.27 9.89 -12.73
C ALA A 114 9.18 10.97 -12.62
N VAL A 115 8.10 10.69 -11.86
CA VAL A 115 6.99 11.63 -11.67
C VAL A 115 7.45 12.89 -10.96
N GLU A 116 8.26 12.75 -9.91
CA GLU A 116 8.77 13.86 -9.12
C GLU A 116 9.68 14.78 -9.94
N ALA A 117 10.55 14.20 -10.78
CA ALA A 117 11.40 14.96 -11.70
C ALA A 117 10.60 15.65 -12.80
N ALA A 118 9.60 14.97 -13.38
CA ALA A 118 8.71 15.56 -14.38
C ALA A 118 7.94 16.77 -13.83
N LEU A 119 7.37 16.62 -12.62
CA LEU A 119 6.65 17.68 -11.94
C LEU A 119 7.56 18.85 -11.59
N SER A 120 8.77 18.59 -11.10
CA SER A 120 9.75 19.62 -10.79
C SER A 120 10.03 20.51 -12.01
N VAL A 121 10.34 19.91 -13.17
CA VAL A 121 10.64 20.66 -14.39
C VAL A 121 9.41 21.41 -14.94
N TYR A 122 8.23 20.78 -14.85
CA TYR A 122 6.99 21.41 -15.29
C TYR A 122 6.66 22.64 -14.45
N LEU A 123 6.77 22.52 -13.12
CA LEU A 123 6.47 23.60 -12.19
C LEU A 123 7.49 24.74 -12.26
N GLU A 124 8.77 24.44 -12.48
CA GLU A 124 9.78 25.48 -12.73
C GLU A 124 9.44 26.29 -13.99
N SER A 125 9.05 25.61 -15.07
CA SER A 125 8.64 26.27 -16.32
C SER A 125 7.36 27.09 -16.10
N PHE A 126 6.39 26.54 -15.39
CA PHE A 126 5.15 27.23 -15.02
C PHE A 126 5.39 28.46 -14.14
N ALA A 127 6.33 28.41 -13.19
CA ALA A 127 6.67 29.52 -12.32
C ALA A 127 7.11 30.77 -13.11
N THR A 128 7.79 30.60 -14.25
CA THR A 128 8.22 31.73 -15.11
C THR A 128 7.06 32.47 -15.78
N THR A 129 5.87 31.86 -15.82
CA THR A 129 4.67 32.48 -16.39
C THR A 129 3.91 33.34 -15.39
N LEU A 130 4.31 33.33 -14.11
CA LEU A 130 3.62 33.99 -13.00
C LEU A 130 4.40 35.19 -12.46
N GLY A 131 3.75 35.97 -11.58
CA GLY A 131 4.34 37.15 -10.95
C GLY A 131 5.44 36.84 -9.93
N SER A 132 6.19 37.86 -9.51
CA SER A 132 7.49 37.67 -8.82
C SER A 132 7.43 36.94 -7.47
N ARG A 133 6.40 37.16 -6.64
CA ARG A 133 6.30 36.51 -5.31
C ARG A 133 5.83 35.06 -5.40
N GLU A 134 4.84 34.79 -6.25
CA GLU A 134 4.30 33.45 -6.47
C GLU A 134 5.31 32.55 -7.18
N GLN A 135 6.12 33.13 -8.09
CA GLN A 135 7.22 32.45 -8.76
C GLN A 135 8.18 31.79 -7.77
N LEU A 136 8.55 32.48 -6.68
CA LEU A 136 9.45 31.94 -5.67
C LEU A 136 8.82 30.74 -4.94
N ALA A 137 7.56 30.85 -4.54
CA ALA A 137 6.86 29.77 -3.84
C ALA A 137 6.74 28.51 -4.69
N ILE A 138 6.42 28.66 -5.97
CA ILE A 138 6.31 27.51 -6.91
C ILE A 138 7.69 26.93 -7.21
N GLY A 139 8.72 27.76 -7.34
CA GLY A 139 10.10 27.30 -7.49
C GLY A 139 10.56 26.43 -6.31
N GLU A 140 10.27 26.84 -5.08
CA GLU A 140 10.59 26.05 -3.89
C GLU A 140 9.78 24.75 -3.82
N PHE A 141 8.50 24.78 -4.18
CA PHE A 141 7.69 23.55 -4.24
C PHE A 141 8.22 22.57 -5.30
N ALA A 142 8.65 23.07 -6.47
CA ALA A 142 9.28 22.27 -7.52
C ALA A 142 10.62 21.66 -7.06
N SER A 143 11.43 22.41 -6.32
CA SER A 143 12.68 21.94 -5.73
C SER A 143 12.44 20.87 -4.66
N ALA A 144 11.40 21.04 -3.84
CA ALA A 144 11.01 20.08 -2.80
C ALA A 144 10.66 18.70 -3.37
N MET A 145 10.04 18.62 -4.55
CA MET A 145 9.75 17.34 -5.22
C MET A 145 11.02 16.50 -5.47
N LEU A 146 12.18 17.15 -5.69
CA LEU A 146 13.44 16.45 -5.95
C LEU A 146 14.02 15.75 -4.72
N VAL A 147 13.44 15.92 -3.52
CA VAL A 147 13.90 15.21 -2.31
C VAL A 147 13.81 13.69 -2.47
N ILE A 148 12.78 13.19 -3.15
CA ILE A 148 12.56 11.74 -3.35
C ILE A 148 13.68 11.13 -4.23
N PRO A 149 13.93 11.59 -5.46
CA PRO A 149 14.99 11.02 -6.30
C PRO A 149 16.39 11.22 -5.69
N LYS A 150 16.64 12.34 -4.98
CA LYS A 150 17.90 12.54 -4.24
C LYS A 150 18.09 11.49 -3.16
N THR A 151 17.07 11.26 -2.33
CA THR A 151 17.12 10.30 -1.22
C THR A 151 17.30 8.87 -1.74
N LEU A 152 16.61 8.51 -2.83
CA LEU A 152 16.79 7.22 -3.50
C LEU A 152 18.25 6.99 -3.95
N ALA A 153 18.87 8.00 -4.58
CA ALA A 153 20.27 7.91 -5.01
C ALA A 153 21.26 7.81 -3.84
N VAL A 154 21.03 8.58 -2.76
CA VAL A 154 21.85 8.54 -1.54
C VAL A 154 21.78 7.17 -0.86
N ASN A 155 20.56 6.61 -0.73
CA ASN A 155 20.37 5.29 -0.13
C ASN A 155 21.05 4.17 -0.94
N ALA A 156 21.23 4.37 -2.25
CA ALA A 156 21.95 3.46 -3.12
C ALA A 156 23.47 3.69 -3.17
N ALA A 157 24.00 4.62 -2.36
CA ALA A 157 25.39 5.04 -2.37
C ALA A 157 25.91 5.46 -3.77
N LYS A 158 25.05 6.11 -4.57
CA LYS A 158 25.38 6.67 -5.88
C LYS A 158 25.52 8.20 -5.80
N ASP A 159 26.11 8.82 -6.82
CA ASP A 159 26.14 10.29 -6.91
C ASP A 159 24.75 10.84 -7.25
N ALA A 160 24.08 11.34 -6.20
CA ALA A 160 22.76 11.96 -6.32
C ALA A 160 22.77 13.22 -7.19
N THR A 161 23.87 13.96 -7.24
CA THR A 161 23.97 15.20 -8.02
C THR A 161 23.96 14.86 -9.51
N GLU A 162 24.78 13.90 -9.92
CA GLU A 162 24.85 13.43 -11.30
C GLU A 162 23.52 12.82 -11.76
N LEU A 163 22.98 11.88 -10.99
CA LEU A 163 21.76 11.14 -11.37
C LEU A 163 20.53 12.04 -11.44
N VAL A 164 20.35 12.94 -10.48
CA VAL A 164 19.19 13.85 -10.46
C VAL A 164 19.31 14.89 -11.57
N ALA A 165 20.52 15.39 -11.85
CA ALA A 165 20.75 16.31 -12.97
C ALA A 165 20.47 15.63 -14.32
N ALA A 166 20.95 14.41 -14.51
CA ALA A 166 20.67 13.61 -15.70
C ALA A 166 19.16 13.38 -15.86
N LEU A 167 18.49 12.92 -14.81
CA LEU A 167 17.04 12.68 -14.80
C LEU A 167 16.27 13.95 -15.20
N ARG A 168 16.58 15.10 -14.59
CA ARG A 168 15.94 16.38 -14.96
C ARG A 168 16.17 16.76 -16.41
N ALA A 169 17.37 16.53 -16.96
CA ALA A 169 17.66 16.82 -18.35
C ALA A 169 16.82 15.97 -19.33
N PHE A 170 16.54 14.70 -19.00
CA PHE A 170 15.62 13.85 -19.77
C PHE A 170 14.19 14.39 -19.72
N HIS A 171 13.70 14.73 -18.53
CA HIS A 171 12.35 15.25 -18.33
C HIS A 171 12.13 16.63 -18.97
N TYR A 172 13.15 17.49 -18.95
CA TYR A 172 13.13 18.76 -19.66
C TYR A 172 12.99 18.57 -21.16
N LYS A 173 13.83 17.69 -21.75
CA LYS A 173 13.73 17.35 -23.18
C LYS A 173 12.36 16.78 -23.54
N ALA A 174 11.78 15.94 -22.68
CA ALA A 174 10.47 15.36 -22.90
C ALA A 174 9.33 16.39 -22.96
N GLN A 175 9.48 17.52 -22.25
CA GLN A 175 8.50 18.60 -22.21
C GLN A 175 8.71 19.63 -23.32
N THR A 176 9.95 19.85 -23.76
CA THR A 176 10.27 20.83 -24.81
C THR A 176 10.16 20.27 -26.23
N ASP A 177 10.46 18.99 -26.42
CA ASP A 177 10.56 18.36 -27.74
C ASP A 177 9.47 17.28 -27.92
N PRO A 178 8.48 17.50 -28.80
CA PRO A 178 7.41 16.53 -29.06
C PRO A 178 7.90 15.14 -29.50
N GLU A 179 9.04 15.06 -30.20
CA GLU A 179 9.60 13.78 -30.67
C GLU A 179 10.20 12.96 -29.51
N LYS A 180 10.58 13.62 -28.41
CA LYS A 180 11.22 13.00 -27.24
C LYS A 180 10.28 12.79 -26.06
N LYS A 181 8.96 12.86 -26.28
CA LYS A 181 7.95 12.70 -25.22
C LYS A 181 8.07 11.38 -24.45
N HIS A 182 8.58 10.32 -25.07
CA HIS A 182 8.85 9.03 -24.42
C HIS A 182 9.85 9.14 -23.25
N MET A 183 10.72 10.16 -23.24
CA MET A 183 11.67 10.40 -22.15
C MET A 183 10.99 10.76 -20.82
N ALA A 184 9.71 11.14 -20.82
CA ALA A 184 8.92 11.32 -19.59
C ALA A 184 8.73 10.02 -18.80
N GLN A 185 8.99 8.86 -19.41
CA GLN A 185 8.90 7.54 -18.78
C GLN A 185 10.22 7.12 -18.11
N TYR A 186 11.25 7.98 -18.18
CA TYR A 186 12.56 7.68 -17.67
C TYR A 186 12.63 7.94 -16.17
N GLY A 187 13.20 7.00 -15.42
CA GLY A 187 13.44 7.10 -13.99
C GLY A 187 14.82 6.58 -13.60
N LEU A 188 15.10 6.60 -12.30
CA LEU A 188 16.37 6.15 -11.75
C LEU A 188 16.45 4.63 -11.70
N ASP A 189 17.54 4.08 -12.24
CA ASP A 189 18.02 2.73 -11.99
C ASP A 189 19.17 2.78 -11.00
N LEU A 190 18.88 2.39 -9.76
CA LEU A 190 19.83 2.46 -8.66
C LEU A 190 20.83 1.28 -8.65
N VAL A 191 20.51 0.19 -9.34
CA VAL A 191 21.40 -0.98 -9.41
C VAL A 191 22.60 -0.64 -10.28
N GLU A 192 22.33 -0.22 -11.51
CA GLU A 192 23.38 0.16 -12.45
C GLU A 192 23.85 1.61 -12.25
N GLY A 193 23.05 2.46 -11.59
CA GLY A 193 23.36 3.87 -11.40
C GLY A 193 23.22 4.66 -12.69
N LYS A 194 22.12 4.47 -13.43
CA LYS A 194 21.83 5.17 -14.69
C LYS A 194 20.36 5.59 -14.78
N VAL A 195 20.03 6.44 -15.73
CA VAL A 195 18.64 6.79 -16.06
C VAL A 195 18.16 5.91 -17.21
N ARG A 196 16.99 5.28 -17.09
CA ARG A 196 16.43 4.36 -18.11
C ARG A 196 14.92 4.46 -18.21
N ASN A 197 14.33 3.88 -19.26
CA ASN A 197 12.88 3.74 -19.36
C ASN A 197 12.35 2.77 -18.30
N ASN A 198 11.67 3.29 -17.29
CA ASN A 198 11.18 2.50 -16.17
C ASN A 198 9.89 1.73 -16.50
N ILE A 199 9.11 2.17 -17.49
CA ILE A 199 7.92 1.42 -17.93
C ILE A 199 8.32 0.12 -18.62
N GLU A 200 9.29 0.19 -19.53
CA GLU A 200 9.83 -1.00 -20.22
C GLU A 200 10.49 -1.98 -19.25
N CYS A 201 11.12 -1.47 -18.19
CA CYS A 201 11.73 -2.28 -17.14
C CYS A 201 10.74 -2.78 -16.07
N GLY A 202 9.44 -2.46 -16.19
CA GLY A 202 8.39 -2.92 -15.27
C GLY A 202 8.31 -2.18 -13.94
N VAL A 203 8.99 -1.05 -13.77
CA VAL A 203 8.93 -0.21 -12.56
C VAL A 203 7.75 0.75 -12.68
N LEU A 204 6.60 0.29 -12.21
CA LEU A 204 5.31 0.98 -12.31
C LEU A 204 4.72 1.27 -10.93
N GLU A 205 4.04 2.41 -10.83
CA GLU A 205 3.31 2.81 -9.63
C GLU A 205 1.86 3.22 -9.98
N PRO A 206 0.88 3.03 -9.09
CA PRO A 206 -0.49 3.47 -9.34
C PRO A 206 -0.58 5.00 -9.37
N ALA A 207 -1.19 5.57 -10.40
CA ALA A 207 -1.31 7.02 -10.55
C ALA A 207 -2.07 7.66 -9.38
N MET A 208 -3.15 7.02 -8.93
CA MET A 208 -3.96 7.46 -7.80
C MET A 208 -3.14 7.61 -6.51
N SER A 209 -2.13 6.76 -6.31
CA SER A 209 -1.27 6.82 -5.13
C SER A 209 -0.48 8.13 -5.12
N LYS A 210 0.20 8.45 -6.23
CA LYS A 210 0.97 9.69 -6.37
C LYS A 210 0.11 10.94 -6.18
N THR A 211 -1.08 10.99 -6.79
CA THR A 211 -1.99 12.13 -6.65
C THR A 211 -2.38 12.37 -5.20
N LYS A 212 -2.77 11.31 -4.47
CA LYS A 212 -3.15 11.41 -3.06
C LYS A 212 -1.95 11.78 -2.18
N MET A 213 -0.77 11.22 -2.44
CA MET A 213 0.44 11.56 -1.69
C MET A 213 0.74 13.05 -1.77
N ILE A 214 0.72 13.64 -2.97
CA ILE A 214 1.00 15.06 -3.17
C ILE A 214 -0.10 15.91 -2.50
N GLN A 215 -1.37 15.54 -2.67
CA GLN A 215 -2.49 16.26 -2.08
C GLN A 215 -2.41 16.29 -0.55
N PHE A 216 -2.29 15.13 0.10
CA PHE A 216 -2.25 15.04 1.55
C PHE A 216 -0.99 15.67 2.16
N ALA A 217 0.17 15.50 1.52
CA ALA A 217 1.39 16.17 1.95
C ALA A 217 1.26 17.70 1.87
N THR A 218 0.63 18.20 0.82
CA THR A 218 0.38 19.64 0.64
C THR A 218 -0.60 20.17 1.69
N GLU A 219 -1.71 19.47 1.93
CA GLU A 219 -2.67 19.83 2.97
C GLU A 219 -2.04 19.86 4.36
N ALA A 220 -1.24 18.85 4.71
CA ALA A 220 -0.52 18.81 5.97
C ALA A 220 0.50 19.95 6.11
N ALA A 221 1.26 20.25 5.05
CA ALA A 221 2.21 21.35 5.03
C ALA A 221 1.51 22.71 5.22
N ILE A 222 0.37 22.92 4.57
CA ILE A 222 -0.44 24.14 4.75
C ILE A 222 -0.93 24.25 6.19
N THR A 223 -1.45 23.16 6.78
CA THR A 223 -1.92 23.18 8.16
C THR A 223 -0.81 23.57 9.13
N ILE A 224 0.39 23.01 8.97
CA ILE A 224 1.54 23.34 9.83
C ILE A 224 1.99 24.79 9.61
N LEU A 225 2.08 25.23 8.36
CA LEU A 225 2.52 26.59 8.02
C LEU A 225 1.59 27.69 8.56
N ARG A 226 0.31 27.37 8.80
CA ARG A 226 -0.69 28.31 9.34
C ARG A 226 -0.67 28.44 10.85
N ILE A 227 0.10 27.61 11.57
CA ILE A 227 0.23 27.71 13.02
C ILE A 227 1.15 28.90 13.32
N ASP A 228 0.59 29.95 13.92
CA ASP A 228 1.34 31.11 14.40
C ASP A 228 1.87 30.88 15.82
N ASP A 229 1.00 30.36 16.71
CA ASP A 229 1.30 30.12 18.12
C ASP A 229 0.94 28.68 18.55
N LEU A 230 1.82 28.09 19.37
CA LEU A 230 1.59 26.81 20.04
C LEU A 230 1.43 27.03 21.55
N ILE A 231 0.20 26.94 22.04
CA ILE A 231 -0.09 27.03 23.48
C ILE A 231 -0.17 25.60 24.05
N THR A 232 0.81 25.25 24.88
CA THR A 232 0.81 23.97 25.60
C THR A 232 0.20 24.18 26.98
N LEU A 233 -0.93 23.53 27.25
CA LEU A 233 -1.54 23.51 28.57
C LEU A 233 -0.82 22.48 29.43
N GLN A 234 -0.55 22.82 30.69
CA GLN A 234 -0.13 21.80 31.65
C GLN A 234 -1.30 20.83 31.82
N PRO A 235 -1.05 19.50 31.83
CA PRO A 235 -2.06 18.54 32.22
C PRO A 235 -2.62 19.01 33.56
N GLY A 236 -3.95 19.10 33.67
CA GLY A 236 -4.56 19.42 34.94
C GLY A 236 -3.98 18.48 35.99
N ALA A 237 -3.58 19.02 37.15
CA ALA A 237 -3.51 18.18 38.31
C ALA A 237 -4.93 17.68 38.52
N ASP A 238 -5.23 16.47 38.02
CA ASP A 238 -6.38 15.73 38.49
C ASP A 238 -6.28 15.82 40.01
N GLY A 239 -7.27 16.48 40.60
CA GLY A 239 -7.38 16.61 42.03
C GLY A 239 -7.27 15.23 42.61
N GLY A 240 -6.12 14.94 43.22
CA GLY A 240 -6.05 13.95 44.27
C GLY A 240 -6.87 14.51 45.41
N ASP A 241 -8.18 14.26 45.37
CA ASP A 241 -9.06 14.33 46.52
C ASP A 241 -9.75 12.96 46.61
N GLU A 242 -9.23 12.21 47.58
CA GLU A 242 -9.89 11.28 48.52
C GLU A 242 -11.31 10.77 48.19
#